data_AF-A0A4S8ES51-F1
#
_entry.id   AF-A0A4S8ES51-F1
#
_cell.length_a   1.000
_cell.length_b   1.000
_cell.length_c   1.000
_cell.angle_alpha   90.00
_cell.angle_beta   90.00
_cell.angle_gamma   90.00
#
_symmetry.space_group_name_H-M   'P 1'
#
loop_
_entity.id
_entity.type
_entity.pdbx_description
1 polymer ?
#
loop_
_entity_poly.entity_id
_entity_poly.type
_entity_poly.pdbx_seq_one_letter_code
_entity_poly.pdbx_strand_id
1 'polypeptide(L)'
;MSSCVALDHEGVPAMHVSDSKEMRFAANHGGSMPWTTALRKLSWVALVCAVQATAPAYAQAPAQPSVASTAASPAPDAMSPNGGAYYGPLRNGLMHGQGRLLWRNGDVYEGGFVDGLWSGHGVLRMANGTYYEGQFVDGDFSGQGQLQYADGDVYKGAFSQGEAHGQGRLTRAGGSIVIGTFEKGEPAGDVTVIAPDGQRYEGHMRHWDLTGPGRMVDADGTVVEGVFSGFTIEGKGHVTYADGRQYRGDLVYSTPHGHGVMLFSNGDEYKGMFEHGLMHGAGVMRWAVAQADGRRVTRGQWQEGELLDAQGRVHGQETDAAPDTPAQWQANVDTVLYNQNTLLAKAYAALQPPTPGQTNLYALLVAGDGGQEVFRREVQYVAQLLAERFGAQGRILSLINSRTGVSTTPLATQESLSRSLHALARVMDPERDVLLLFLTSHGSADHQLSLQMKGIQLRNLPAKTLGAMLKDSGIRNKIVVVSACYSGGFIPELADSRTLVVTAARADRTSFGCADENDFTYFGRALFKESMAQTQALTAAFAQAQSLVKQWELDMADAGDADNTADGGAALARRLTMQLRQSEPQISGTPAFREWIDQQWLQWQRPLAQSEQ
;
A
#
# COMPACT_ATOMS: atom_id res chain seq x y z
N MET A 1 -24.80 -11.53 48.76
CA MET A 1 -25.38 -12.38 49.82
C MET A 1 -26.69 -12.93 49.31
N SER A 2 -26.82 -14.26 49.39
CA SER A 2 -27.97 -15.17 49.29
C SER A 2 -29.34 -14.53 49.61
N SER A 3 -30.51 -14.99 49.14
CA SER A 3 -30.93 -16.27 48.53
C SER A 3 -32.43 -16.22 48.14
N CYS A 4 -32.83 -17.08 47.20
CA CYS A 4 -34.03 -17.97 47.21
C CYS A 4 -35.46 -17.53 46.76
N VAL A 5 -35.99 -18.37 45.85
CA VAL A 5 -37.37 -18.98 45.75
C VAL A 5 -38.48 -18.08 45.16
N ALA A 6 -39.24 -18.37 44.07
CA ALA A 6 -39.81 -19.53 43.36
C ALA A 6 -41.28 -19.87 43.72
N LEU A 7 -42.06 -20.21 42.65
CA LEU A 7 -43.37 -20.92 42.57
C LEU A 7 -44.66 -20.05 42.74
N ASP A 8 -45.81 -20.26 42.08
CA ASP A 8 -46.31 -21.23 41.07
C ASP A 8 -47.70 -20.83 40.51
N HIS A 9 -48.01 -21.31 39.28
CA HIS A 9 -49.25 -21.89 38.66
C HIS A 9 -50.69 -21.53 39.15
N GLU A 10 -51.80 -21.58 38.36
CA GLU A 10 -52.34 -22.55 37.39
C GLU A 10 -53.44 -21.96 36.46
N GLY A 11 -53.78 -22.67 35.35
CA GLY A 11 -55.14 -22.64 34.77
C GLY A 11 -55.28 -23.03 33.29
N VAL A 12 -55.51 -24.32 32.99
CA VAL A 12 -55.80 -24.92 31.66
C VAL A 12 -57.30 -25.31 31.59
N PRO A 13 -57.91 -25.49 30.39
CA PRO A 13 -58.23 -26.87 29.96
C PRO A 13 -58.03 -27.15 28.45
N ALA A 14 -57.97 -28.45 28.14
CA ALA A 14 -57.55 -29.11 26.91
C ALA A 14 -58.70 -29.44 25.91
N MET A 15 -58.34 -29.74 24.65
CA MET A 15 -58.91 -30.90 23.92
C MET A 15 -57.97 -31.43 22.80
N HIS A 16 -57.90 -32.77 22.74
CA HIS A 16 -57.12 -33.69 21.86
C HIS A 16 -57.53 -33.64 20.36
N VAL A 17 -56.79 -34.15 19.35
CA VAL A 17 -56.35 -35.54 19.02
C VAL A 17 -55.29 -35.43 17.88
N SER A 18 -54.10 -36.06 17.89
CA SER A 18 -53.80 -37.46 17.51
C SER A 18 -52.32 -37.82 17.75
N ASP A 19 -52.11 -39.06 18.23
CA ASP A 19 -51.03 -40.05 18.03
C ASP A 19 -49.54 -39.62 18.16
N SER A 20 -48.86 -39.86 19.29
CA SER A 20 -48.27 -41.11 19.88
C SER A 20 -46.72 -41.12 19.75
N LYS A 21 -46.00 -40.43 20.66
CA LYS A 21 -45.18 -40.94 21.80
C LYS A 21 -44.24 -42.11 21.44
N GLU A 22 -42.92 -41.89 21.34
CA GLU A 22 -41.87 -41.64 22.37
C GLU A 22 -41.08 -42.90 22.77
N MET A 23 -39.76 -42.78 22.57
CA MET A 23 -38.62 -43.31 23.33
C MET A 23 -38.82 -44.48 24.31
N ARG A 24 -37.98 -45.52 24.18
CA ARG A 24 -36.91 -45.88 25.15
C ARG A 24 -36.05 -47.09 24.72
N PHE A 25 -34.82 -47.06 25.23
CA PHE A 25 -33.70 -48.02 25.21
C PHE A 25 -34.06 -49.52 25.42
N ALA A 26 -33.28 -50.44 24.80
CA ALA A 26 -32.26 -51.27 25.51
C ALA A 26 -31.67 -52.47 24.71
N ALA A 27 -30.35 -52.65 24.87
CA ALA A 27 -29.58 -53.89 25.10
C ALA A 27 -29.26 -54.94 23.98
N ASN A 28 -27.96 -54.96 23.62
CA ASN A 28 -26.94 -56.04 23.77
C ASN A 28 -27.24 -57.53 23.52
N HIS A 29 -26.33 -58.18 22.77
CA HIS A 29 -25.50 -59.38 23.07
C HIS A 29 -24.70 -59.75 21.81
N GLY A 30 -23.44 -60.22 21.75
CA GLY A 30 -22.33 -60.63 22.65
C GLY A 30 -21.13 -60.98 21.72
N GLY A 31 -19.88 -61.29 22.10
CA GLY A 31 -19.09 -61.41 23.33
C GLY A 31 -17.64 -60.96 22.98
N SER A 32 -16.58 -61.03 23.78
CA SER A 32 -16.19 -61.85 24.93
C SER A 32 -15.09 -61.08 25.72
N MET A 33 -15.06 -61.27 27.04
CA MET A 33 -13.99 -60.87 28.01
C MET A 33 -12.82 -61.89 27.99
N PRO A 34 -11.68 -61.80 28.75
CA PRO A 34 -11.40 -60.95 29.93
C PRO A 34 -9.95 -60.38 30.16
N TRP A 35 -9.88 -59.35 31.02
CA TRP A 35 -8.99 -59.15 32.21
C TRP A 35 -7.48 -58.76 32.14
N THR A 36 -7.14 -57.86 33.08
CA THR A 36 -5.87 -57.60 33.84
C THR A 36 -4.76 -56.67 33.30
N THR A 37 -4.70 -55.48 33.92
CA THR A 37 -3.59 -54.86 34.70
C THR A 37 -2.13 -54.96 34.24
N ALA A 38 -1.51 -53.81 33.92
CA ALA A 38 -0.22 -53.30 34.47
C ALA A 38 0.16 -51.96 33.81
N LEU A 39 -0.04 -50.81 34.48
CA LEU A 39 0.96 -50.06 35.26
C LEU A 39 2.19 -49.56 34.48
N ARG A 40 2.22 -48.24 34.19
CA ARG A 40 3.18 -47.22 34.72
C ARG A 40 3.19 -45.99 33.80
N LYS A 41 2.77 -44.83 34.34
CA LYS A 41 3.62 -43.66 34.72
C LYS A 41 4.18 -42.90 33.51
N LEU A 42 4.16 -41.58 33.41
CA LEU A 42 3.67 -40.49 34.24
C LEU A 42 3.87 -39.19 33.42
N SER A 43 2.98 -38.23 33.63
CA SER A 43 3.19 -36.78 33.68
C SER A 43 3.77 -36.01 32.47
N TRP A 44 2.93 -35.07 32.04
CA TRP A 44 3.26 -33.76 31.48
C TRP A 44 4.24 -32.97 32.39
N VAL A 45 5.27 -32.38 31.79
CA VAL A 45 5.86 -31.09 32.20
C VAL A 45 6.30 -30.34 30.94
N ALA A 46 6.00 -29.05 30.96
CA ALA A 46 6.25 -28.05 29.94
C ALA A 46 7.75 -27.72 29.74
N LEU A 47 8.01 -26.97 28.67
CA LEU A 47 8.71 -25.66 28.67
C LEU A 47 9.83 -25.56 27.62
N VAL A 48 9.64 -24.58 26.72
CA VAL A 48 10.63 -23.72 26.05
C VAL A 48 11.76 -24.39 25.26
N CYS A 49 11.84 -24.07 23.97
CA CYS A 49 13.08 -23.56 23.38
C CYS A 49 12.84 -22.93 22.00
N ALA A 50 13.28 -21.68 21.87
CA ALA A 50 13.91 -21.06 20.71
C ALA A 50 13.55 -21.59 19.31
N VAL A 51 12.71 -20.86 18.57
CA VAL A 51 12.79 -20.87 17.11
C VAL A 51 13.91 -19.92 16.72
N GLN A 52 15.13 -20.45 16.66
CA GLN A 52 16.21 -19.80 15.92
C GLN A 52 15.81 -19.73 14.45
N ALA A 53 15.91 -18.53 13.88
CA ALA A 53 15.90 -18.32 12.45
C ALA A 53 17.07 -19.09 11.82
N THR A 54 16.78 -20.17 11.12
CA THR A 54 17.69 -20.72 10.12
C THR A 54 17.20 -20.27 8.76
N ALA A 55 17.97 -19.38 8.13
CA ALA A 55 17.88 -19.13 6.70
C ALA A 55 17.84 -20.45 5.93
N PRO A 56 17.07 -20.58 4.82
CA PRO A 56 17.21 -21.74 3.97
C PRO A 56 18.64 -21.73 3.43
N ALA A 57 19.37 -22.80 3.71
CA ALA A 57 20.65 -23.05 3.11
C ALA A 57 20.47 -23.01 1.59
N TYR A 58 21.21 -22.11 0.92
CA TYR A 58 21.51 -22.26 -0.49
C TYR A 58 22.13 -23.65 -0.66
N ALA A 59 21.35 -24.58 -1.21
CA ALA A 59 21.86 -25.87 -1.62
C ALA A 59 23.00 -25.59 -2.61
N GLN A 60 24.22 -25.96 -2.21
CA GLN A 60 25.37 -25.91 -3.09
C GLN A 60 25.02 -26.66 -4.38
N ALA A 61 25.26 -26.01 -5.51
CA ALA A 61 25.21 -26.66 -6.82
C ALA A 61 26.04 -27.95 -6.73
N PRO A 62 25.50 -29.12 -7.15
CA PRO A 62 26.24 -30.36 -7.08
C PRO A 62 27.52 -30.22 -7.89
N ALA A 63 28.64 -30.64 -7.28
CA ALA A 63 29.94 -30.68 -7.92
C ALA A 63 29.82 -31.39 -9.28
N GLN A 64 30.31 -30.74 -10.34
CA GLN A 64 30.38 -31.34 -11.67
C GLN A 64 31.28 -32.58 -11.60
N PRO A 65 30.82 -33.75 -12.08
CA PRO A 65 31.72 -34.88 -12.23
C PRO A 65 32.73 -34.57 -13.35
N SER A 66 34.00 -34.69 -13.00
CA SER A 66 35.13 -34.59 -13.93
C SER A 66 35.08 -35.68 -14.99
N VAL A 67 35.36 -35.26 -16.22
CA VAL A 67 35.27 -35.98 -17.49
C VAL A 67 36.13 -37.25 -17.55
N ALA A 68 35.52 -38.38 -17.89
CA ALA A 68 36.13 -39.43 -18.72
C ALA A 68 35.06 -40.41 -19.23
N SER A 69 34.63 -40.23 -20.50
CA SER A 69 34.35 -41.32 -21.44
C SER A 69 33.87 -40.73 -22.76
N THR A 70 34.74 -40.74 -23.75
CA THR A 70 34.40 -40.67 -25.17
C THR A 70 33.66 -41.96 -25.56
N ALA A 71 32.37 -42.04 -25.23
CA ALA A 71 31.45 -42.85 -26.00
C ALA A 71 30.83 -41.90 -27.02
N ALA A 72 31.07 -42.14 -28.31
CA ALA A 72 30.31 -41.45 -29.35
C ALA A 72 28.82 -41.62 -29.01
N SER A 73 28.09 -40.51 -28.83
CA SER A 73 26.64 -40.58 -28.69
C SER A 73 26.12 -41.48 -29.80
N PRO A 74 25.24 -42.45 -29.50
CA PRO A 74 24.69 -43.32 -30.53
C PRO A 74 24.17 -42.45 -31.68
N ALA A 75 24.36 -42.89 -32.92
CA ALA A 75 23.74 -42.21 -34.04
C ALA A 75 22.21 -42.18 -33.81
N PRO A 76 21.52 -41.09 -34.14
CA PRO A 76 20.08 -41.03 -33.94
C PRO A 76 19.37 -42.07 -34.81
N ASP A 77 18.32 -42.68 -34.27
CA ASP A 77 17.49 -43.68 -34.96
C ASP A 77 16.73 -43.05 -36.14
N ALA A 78 16.39 -41.75 -36.04
CA ALA A 78 15.82 -40.96 -37.12
C ALA A 78 16.17 -39.47 -36.99
N MET A 79 16.02 -38.73 -38.09
CA MET A 79 16.07 -37.27 -38.10
C MET A 79 14.67 -36.72 -38.39
N SER A 80 14.18 -35.78 -37.59
CA SER A 80 12.91 -35.09 -37.86
C SER A 80 13.04 -34.18 -39.10
N PRO A 81 11.94 -33.83 -39.80
CA PRO A 81 11.98 -32.92 -40.95
C PRO A 81 12.66 -31.57 -40.65
N ASN A 82 12.64 -31.15 -39.38
CA ASN A 82 13.18 -29.89 -38.90
C ASN A 82 14.66 -30.02 -38.45
N GLY A 83 15.28 -31.17 -38.68
CA GLY A 83 16.69 -31.45 -38.36
C GLY A 83 16.96 -31.83 -36.91
N GLY A 84 15.94 -32.26 -36.15
CA GLY A 84 16.09 -32.79 -34.79
C GLY A 84 16.51 -34.27 -34.78
N ALA A 85 17.32 -34.67 -33.81
CA ALA A 85 17.82 -36.02 -33.64
C ALA A 85 16.88 -36.83 -32.72
N TYR A 86 16.32 -37.93 -33.24
CA TYR A 86 15.42 -38.82 -32.50
C TYR A 86 16.14 -40.08 -32.04
N TYR A 87 15.83 -40.51 -30.81
CA TYR A 87 16.32 -41.74 -30.19
C TYR A 87 15.11 -42.52 -29.67
N GLY A 88 14.79 -43.65 -30.29
CA GLY A 88 13.61 -44.45 -29.95
C GLY A 88 13.08 -45.34 -31.08
N PRO A 89 12.01 -46.09 -30.83
CA PRO A 89 11.43 -47.00 -31.80
C PRO A 89 10.80 -46.28 -33.00
N LEU A 90 10.82 -46.95 -34.16
CA LEU A 90 10.13 -46.49 -35.36
C LEU A 90 9.05 -47.50 -35.76
N ARG A 91 7.91 -47.00 -36.23
CA ARG A 91 6.84 -47.81 -36.85
C ARG A 91 6.50 -47.22 -38.21
N ASN A 92 6.67 -48.01 -39.27
CA ASN A 92 6.49 -47.56 -40.66
C ASN A 92 7.31 -46.32 -41.03
N GLY A 93 8.52 -46.18 -40.46
CA GLY A 93 9.40 -45.03 -40.67
C GLY A 93 9.04 -43.78 -39.87
N LEU A 94 8.00 -43.82 -39.04
CA LEU A 94 7.57 -42.72 -38.17
C LEU A 94 7.96 -43.00 -36.71
N MET A 95 8.22 -41.93 -35.93
CA MET A 95 8.54 -42.02 -34.49
C MET A 95 7.38 -42.67 -33.73
N HIS A 96 7.66 -43.70 -32.91
CA HIS A 96 6.64 -44.47 -32.23
C HIS A 96 7.10 -45.04 -30.88
N GLY A 97 6.23 -45.11 -29.88
CA GLY A 97 6.58 -45.60 -28.54
C GLY A 97 7.34 -44.54 -27.72
N GLN A 98 8.08 -44.96 -26.68
CA GLN A 98 8.85 -44.04 -25.84
C GLN A 98 10.15 -43.63 -26.54
N GLY A 99 10.46 -42.34 -26.56
CA GLY A 99 11.68 -41.83 -27.19
C GLY A 99 12.09 -40.44 -26.72
N ARG A 100 13.21 -39.98 -27.25
CA ARG A 100 13.80 -38.67 -26.98
C ARG A 100 14.10 -37.94 -28.27
N LEU A 101 13.64 -36.71 -28.40
CA LEU A 101 13.86 -35.84 -29.55
C LEU A 101 14.64 -34.60 -29.12
N LEU A 102 15.79 -34.37 -29.73
CA LEU A 102 16.68 -33.23 -29.48
C LEU A 102 16.72 -32.33 -30.71
N TRP A 103 16.30 -31.07 -30.58
CA TRP A 103 16.40 -30.09 -31.66
C TRP A 103 17.73 -29.35 -31.65
N ARG A 104 18.08 -28.77 -32.81
CA ARG A 104 19.33 -27.99 -32.96
C ARG A 104 19.35 -26.71 -32.14
N ASN A 105 18.17 -26.16 -31.80
CA ASN A 105 18.04 -24.98 -30.95
C ASN A 105 18.25 -25.30 -29.46
N GLY A 106 18.41 -26.58 -29.08
CA GLY A 106 18.60 -27.03 -27.71
C GLY A 106 17.33 -27.51 -27.03
N ASP A 107 16.16 -27.44 -27.68
CA ASP A 107 14.94 -28.01 -27.12
C ASP A 107 15.05 -29.54 -27.01
N VAL A 108 14.41 -30.11 -26.00
CA VAL A 108 14.40 -31.55 -25.72
C VAL A 108 12.99 -31.99 -25.37
N TYR A 109 12.49 -33.02 -26.04
CA TYR A 109 11.28 -33.73 -25.67
C TYR A 109 11.61 -35.18 -25.32
N GLU A 110 11.10 -35.66 -24.19
CA GLU A 110 11.22 -37.05 -23.73
C GLU A 110 9.81 -37.57 -23.41
N GLY A 111 9.33 -38.58 -24.12
CA GLY A 111 7.97 -39.09 -23.92
C GLY A 111 7.50 -40.04 -25.00
N GLY A 112 6.18 -40.25 -25.05
CA GLY A 112 5.54 -41.13 -26.01
C GLY A 112 5.34 -40.51 -27.40
N PHE A 113 5.37 -41.35 -28.42
CA PHE A 113 5.13 -40.99 -29.82
C PHE A 113 4.11 -41.93 -30.46
N VAL A 114 3.19 -41.37 -31.26
CA VAL A 114 2.28 -42.13 -32.13
C VAL A 114 2.35 -41.52 -33.53
N ASP A 115 2.76 -42.32 -34.51
CA ASP A 115 2.85 -41.95 -35.93
C ASP A 115 3.56 -40.60 -36.18
N GLY A 116 4.64 -40.35 -35.43
CA GLY A 116 5.46 -39.14 -35.56
C GLY A 116 5.08 -37.98 -34.63
N LEU A 117 3.93 -38.03 -33.96
CA LEU A 117 3.45 -36.97 -33.08
C LEU A 117 3.66 -37.32 -31.61
N TRP A 118 3.84 -36.32 -30.76
CA TRP A 118 3.97 -36.52 -29.31
C TRP A 118 2.63 -36.95 -28.72
N SER A 119 2.67 -37.96 -27.86
CA SER A 119 1.46 -38.59 -27.33
C SER A 119 1.71 -39.25 -25.98
N GLY A 120 0.70 -39.25 -25.10
CA GLY A 120 0.82 -39.81 -23.75
C GLY A 120 1.58 -38.86 -22.82
N HIS A 121 2.25 -39.38 -21.78
CA HIS A 121 3.04 -38.52 -20.90
C HIS A 121 4.41 -38.19 -21.50
N GLY A 122 4.87 -36.95 -21.29
CA GLY A 122 6.20 -36.52 -21.67
C GLY A 122 6.67 -35.27 -20.94
N VAL A 123 7.93 -34.94 -21.17
CA VAL A 123 8.62 -33.75 -20.65
C VAL A 123 9.21 -32.98 -21.82
N LEU A 124 8.86 -31.71 -21.93
CA LEU A 124 9.44 -30.76 -22.89
C LEU A 124 10.30 -29.76 -22.12
N ARG A 125 11.55 -29.61 -22.51
CA ARG A 125 12.50 -28.61 -22.01
C ARG A 125 12.91 -27.73 -23.17
N MET A 126 12.56 -26.46 -23.14
CA MET A 126 12.94 -25.51 -24.18
C MET A 126 14.22 -24.78 -23.78
N ALA A 127 15.03 -24.39 -24.77
CA ALA A 127 16.28 -23.68 -24.54
C ALA A 127 16.09 -22.28 -23.91
N ASN A 128 14.89 -21.69 -24.04
CA ASN A 128 14.53 -20.42 -23.41
C ASN A 128 14.21 -20.53 -21.90
N GLY A 129 14.20 -21.75 -21.33
CA GLY A 129 13.88 -22.00 -19.93
C GLY A 129 12.44 -22.46 -19.67
N THR A 130 11.56 -22.46 -20.69
CA THR A 130 10.22 -23.04 -20.57
C THR A 130 10.30 -24.56 -20.35
N TYR A 131 9.51 -25.06 -19.40
CA TYR A 131 9.46 -26.46 -19.00
C TYR A 131 8.02 -26.94 -18.94
N TYR A 132 7.69 -28.04 -19.61
CA TYR A 132 6.39 -28.70 -19.49
C TYR A 132 6.58 -30.17 -19.10
N GLU A 133 5.74 -30.66 -18.19
CA GLU A 133 5.61 -32.06 -17.85
C GLU A 133 4.12 -32.41 -17.75
N GLY A 134 3.66 -33.36 -18.55
CA GLY A 134 2.24 -33.69 -18.59
C GLY A 134 1.84 -34.56 -19.78
N GLN A 135 0.55 -34.56 -20.08
CA GLN A 135 -0.04 -35.34 -21.16
C GLN A 135 0.03 -34.60 -22.51
N PHE A 136 0.17 -35.36 -23.59
CA PHE A 136 0.21 -34.90 -24.96
C PHE A 136 -0.80 -35.68 -25.81
N VAL A 137 -1.44 -34.98 -26.74
CA VAL A 137 -2.28 -35.57 -27.80
C VAL A 137 -1.97 -34.84 -29.10
N ASP A 138 -1.58 -35.60 -30.13
CA ASP A 138 -1.25 -35.08 -31.47
C ASP A 138 -0.20 -33.94 -31.49
N GLY A 139 0.74 -33.95 -30.53
CA GLY A 139 1.77 -32.92 -30.39
C GLY A 139 1.45 -31.80 -29.39
N ASP A 140 0.18 -31.63 -29.01
CA ASP A 140 -0.26 -30.54 -28.14
C ASP A 140 -0.34 -30.96 -26.67
N PHE A 141 -0.11 -30.00 -25.77
CA PHE A 141 -0.40 -30.21 -24.34
C PHE A 141 -1.87 -30.53 -24.15
N SER A 142 -2.15 -31.57 -23.38
CA SER A 142 -3.50 -32.06 -23.12
C SER A 142 -3.58 -32.61 -21.70
N GLY A 143 -4.79 -32.84 -21.18
CA GLY A 143 -4.99 -33.49 -19.89
C GLY A 143 -4.27 -32.79 -18.74
N GLN A 144 -3.76 -33.51 -17.75
CA GLN A 144 -3.07 -32.90 -16.60
C GLN A 144 -1.59 -32.63 -16.89
N GLY A 145 -1.09 -31.48 -16.43
CA GLY A 145 0.33 -31.14 -16.54
C GLY A 145 0.77 -29.97 -15.67
N GLN A 146 2.06 -29.69 -15.74
CA GLN A 146 2.71 -28.54 -15.13
C GLN A 146 3.55 -27.83 -16.20
N LEU A 147 3.28 -26.53 -16.40
CA LEU A 147 4.03 -25.65 -17.28
C LEU A 147 4.72 -24.57 -16.45
N GLN A 148 6.04 -24.49 -16.54
CA GLN A 148 6.82 -23.36 -16.06
C GLN A 148 7.25 -22.54 -17.27
N TYR A 149 6.91 -21.27 -17.26
CA TYR A 149 7.27 -20.30 -18.29
C TYR A 149 8.67 -19.72 -18.04
N ALA A 150 9.29 -19.19 -19.10
CA ALA A 150 10.62 -18.59 -19.02
C ALA A 150 10.70 -17.36 -18.10
N ASP A 151 9.59 -16.68 -17.85
CA ASP A 151 9.48 -15.54 -16.93
C ASP A 151 9.35 -15.96 -15.45
N GLY A 152 9.23 -17.26 -15.17
CA GLY A 152 9.11 -17.83 -13.83
C GLY A 152 7.68 -18.15 -13.40
N ASP A 153 6.66 -17.84 -14.21
CA ASP A 153 5.29 -18.25 -13.93
C ASP A 153 5.15 -19.78 -13.99
N VAL A 154 4.33 -20.35 -13.10
CA VAL A 154 4.08 -21.79 -13.02
C VAL A 154 2.60 -22.07 -13.01
N TYR A 155 2.12 -22.73 -14.05
CA TYR A 155 0.77 -23.30 -14.12
C TYR A 155 0.80 -24.79 -13.81
N LYS A 156 -0.14 -25.26 -12.98
CA LYS A 156 -0.41 -26.68 -12.72
C LYS A 156 -1.89 -26.93 -12.87
N GLY A 157 -2.30 -27.82 -13.76
CA GLY A 157 -3.71 -28.09 -13.99
C GLY A 157 -3.97 -28.81 -15.30
N ALA A 158 -5.21 -28.69 -15.76
CA ALA A 158 -5.64 -29.29 -17.01
C ALA A 158 -5.26 -28.42 -18.23
N PHE A 159 -5.04 -29.08 -19.36
CA PHE A 159 -4.68 -28.52 -20.66
C PHE A 159 -5.57 -29.09 -21.76
N SER A 160 -5.81 -28.29 -22.79
CA SER A 160 -6.48 -28.71 -24.01
C SER A 160 -5.92 -27.89 -25.17
N GLN A 161 -5.53 -28.56 -26.26
CA GLN A 161 -4.99 -27.92 -27.47
C GLN A 161 -3.81 -26.96 -27.17
N GLY A 162 -2.91 -27.38 -26.28
CA GLY A 162 -1.72 -26.58 -25.94
C GLY A 162 -1.96 -25.50 -24.88
N GLU A 163 -3.20 -25.22 -24.51
CA GLU A 163 -3.56 -24.12 -23.60
C GLU A 163 -4.07 -24.63 -22.26
N ALA A 164 -3.89 -23.84 -21.19
CA ALA A 164 -4.52 -24.12 -19.90
C ALA A 164 -6.05 -24.15 -20.05
N HIS A 165 -6.68 -25.22 -19.57
CA HIS A 165 -8.11 -25.44 -19.72
C HIS A 165 -8.67 -26.32 -18.59
N GLY A 166 -9.79 -25.94 -17.98
CA GLY A 166 -10.34 -26.62 -16.82
C GLY A 166 -9.70 -26.16 -15.50
N GLN A 167 -9.72 -27.02 -14.47
CA GLN A 167 -9.21 -26.65 -13.15
C GLN A 167 -7.68 -26.53 -13.14
N GLY A 168 -7.16 -25.47 -12.52
CA GLY A 168 -5.73 -25.27 -12.37
C GLY A 168 -5.34 -24.24 -11.32
N ARG A 169 -4.02 -24.13 -11.12
CA ARG A 169 -3.36 -23.16 -10.25
C ARG A 169 -2.23 -22.50 -11.03
N LEU A 170 -2.31 -21.19 -11.22
CA LEU A 170 -1.22 -20.35 -11.68
C LEU A 170 -0.53 -19.70 -10.48
N THR A 171 0.79 -19.83 -10.41
CA THR A 171 1.64 -19.10 -9.46
C THR A 171 2.55 -18.19 -10.27
N ARG A 172 2.40 -16.87 -10.12
CA ARG A 172 3.21 -15.91 -10.86
C ARG A 172 4.58 -15.73 -10.20
N ALA A 173 5.59 -15.33 -10.98
CA ALA A 173 6.92 -15.02 -10.47
C ALA A 173 6.90 -13.95 -9.38
N GLY A 174 5.95 -13.01 -9.45
CA GLY A 174 5.72 -11.98 -8.43
C GLY A 174 5.03 -12.45 -7.14
N GLY A 175 4.76 -13.75 -6.99
CA GLY A 175 4.20 -14.34 -5.77
C GLY A 175 2.67 -14.40 -5.69
N SER A 176 1.94 -13.80 -6.64
CA SER A 176 0.49 -13.92 -6.70
C SER A 176 0.07 -15.30 -7.20
N ILE A 177 -1.09 -15.76 -6.73
CA ILE A 177 -1.63 -17.09 -7.00
C ILE A 177 -3.07 -16.95 -7.49
N VAL A 178 -3.41 -17.66 -8.57
CA VAL A 178 -4.80 -17.81 -9.07
C VAL A 178 -5.15 -19.28 -9.09
N ILE A 179 -6.25 -19.67 -8.46
CA ILE A 179 -6.77 -21.04 -8.42
C ILE A 179 -8.19 -21.01 -8.95
N GLY A 180 -8.54 -21.89 -9.88
CA GLY A 180 -9.91 -22.00 -10.38
C GLY A 180 -9.97 -22.59 -11.78
N THR A 181 -11.03 -22.26 -12.50
CA THR A 181 -11.20 -22.71 -13.89
C THR A 181 -10.44 -21.80 -14.85
N PHE A 182 -9.83 -22.40 -15.87
CA PHE A 182 -9.17 -21.72 -16.97
C PHE A 182 -9.84 -22.11 -18.29
N GLU A 183 -9.97 -21.18 -19.22
CA GLU A 183 -10.44 -21.40 -20.58
C GLU A 183 -9.49 -20.67 -21.53
N LYS A 184 -8.87 -21.42 -22.45
CA LYS A 184 -7.95 -20.90 -23.47
C LYS A 184 -6.79 -20.09 -22.89
N GLY A 185 -6.17 -20.61 -21.84
CA GLY A 185 -5.04 -19.93 -21.18
C GLY A 185 -5.43 -18.90 -20.11
N GLU A 186 -6.70 -18.50 -20.02
CA GLU A 186 -7.15 -17.43 -19.15
C GLU A 186 -8.05 -17.93 -18.01
N PRO A 187 -7.99 -17.33 -16.81
CA PRO A 187 -8.93 -17.64 -15.74
C PRO A 187 -10.37 -17.24 -16.10
N ALA A 188 -11.32 -18.13 -15.80
CA ALA A 188 -12.73 -17.99 -16.13
C ALA A 188 -13.63 -18.53 -15.02
N GLY A 189 -14.75 -17.86 -14.73
CA GLY A 189 -15.73 -18.31 -13.74
C GLY A 189 -15.19 -18.18 -12.31
N ASP A 190 -15.56 -19.10 -11.42
CA ASP A 190 -15.17 -19.06 -10.01
C ASP A 190 -13.66 -19.27 -9.84
N VAL A 191 -13.02 -18.32 -9.15
CA VAL A 191 -11.59 -18.33 -8.82
C VAL A 191 -11.34 -17.89 -7.37
N THR A 192 -10.20 -18.34 -6.85
CA THR A 192 -9.55 -17.78 -5.67
C THR A 192 -8.25 -17.10 -6.10
N VAL A 193 -8.10 -15.82 -5.75
CA VAL A 193 -6.88 -15.06 -5.98
C VAL A 193 -6.22 -14.77 -4.64
N ILE A 194 -4.91 -15.01 -4.53
CA ILE A 194 -4.11 -14.68 -3.36
C ILE A 194 -2.99 -13.75 -3.81
N ALA A 195 -2.97 -12.53 -3.28
CA ALA A 195 -1.94 -11.54 -3.55
C ALA A 195 -0.68 -11.79 -2.70
N PRO A 196 0.49 -11.23 -3.07
CA PRO A 196 1.74 -11.44 -2.34
C PRO A 196 1.71 -10.93 -0.88
N ASP A 197 0.87 -9.94 -0.59
CA ASP A 197 0.68 -9.35 0.74
C ASP A 197 -0.29 -10.16 1.64
N GLY A 198 -0.85 -11.25 1.12
CA GLY A 198 -1.80 -12.11 1.83
C GLY A 198 -3.27 -11.75 1.61
N GLN A 199 -3.60 -10.68 0.87
CA GLN A 199 -4.97 -10.39 0.47
C GLN A 199 -5.55 -11.56 -0.33
N ARG A 200 -6.79 -11.93 -0.03
CA ARG A 200 -7.48 -13.08 -0.64
C ARG A 200 -8.83 -12.69 -1.21
N TYR A 201 -9.07 -13.01 -2.47
CA TYR A 201 -10.36 -12.85 -3.13
C TYR A 201 -10.95 -14.21 -3.52
N GLU A 202 -12.25 -14.38 -3.34
CA GLU A 202 -13.05 -15.51 -3.79
C GLU A 202 -14.28 -14.98 -4.56
N GLY A 203 -14.41 -15.32 -5.84
CA GLY A 203 -15.52 -14.85 -6.68
C GLY A 203 -15.28 -15.14 -8.16
N HIS A 204 -15.98 -14.44 -9.06
CA HIS A 204 -15.85 -14.71 -10.49
C HIS A 204 -14.73 -13.88 -11.15
N MET A 205 -14.07 -14.46 -12.14
CA MET A 205 -13.09 -13.76 -12.98
C MET A 205 -13.35 -14.05 -14.46
N ARG A 206 -13.08 -13.05 -15.30
CA ARG A 206 -13.12 -13.18 -16.76
C ARG A 206 -12.07 -12.25 -17.35
N HIS A 207 -11.25 -12.73 -18.29
CA HIS A 207 -10.20 -11.94 -18.94
C HIS A 207 -9.29 -11.21 -17.94
N TRP A 208 -8.93 -11.88 -16.84
CA TRP A 208 -8.12 -11.33 -15.73
C TRP A 208 -8.79 -10.26 -14.87
N ASP A 209 -10.04 -9.90 -15.14
CA ASP A 209 -10.83 -8.98 -14.33
C ASP A 209 -11.71 -9.73 -13.35
N LEU A 210 -11.74 -9.28 -12.09
CA LEU A 210 -12.73 -9.75 -11.11
C LEU A 210 -14.11 -9.24 -11.55
N THR A 211 -15.12 -10.10 -11.55
CA THR A 211 -16.47 -9.74 -12.01
C THR A 211 -17.52 -10.37 -11.12
N GLY A 212 -18.71 -9.78 -11.05
CA GLY A 212 -19.84 -10.40 -10.40
C GLY A 212 -19.68 -10.53 -8.88
N PRO A 213 -20.48 -11.38 -8.21
CA PRO A 213 -20.44 -11.52 -6.76
C PRO A 213 -19.10 -12.10 -6.28
N GLY A 214 -18.57 -11.55 -5.19
CA GLY A 214 -17.35 -12.03 -4.57
C GLY A 214 -17.19 -11.62 -3.12
N ARG A 215 -16.11 -12.13 -2.52
CA ARG A 215 -15.68 -11.87 -1.15
C ARG A 215 -14.17 -11.64 -1.14
N MET A 216 -13.75 -10.50 -0.60
CA MET A 216 -12.35 -10.12 -0.42
C MET A 216 -12.02 -10.07 1.06
N VAL A 217 -10.86 -10.59 1.44
CA VAL A 217 -10.26 -10.48 2.77
C VAL A 217 -8.96 -9.70 2.62
N ASP A 218 -8.91 -8.52 3.20
CA ASP A 218 -7.73 -7.67 3.21
C ASP A 218 -6.69 -8.17 4.21
N ALA A 219 -5.44 -7.71 4.07
CA ALA A 219 -4.33 -8.13 4.92
C ALA A 219 -4.54 -7.76 6.41
N ASP A 220 -5.38 -6.76 6.72
CA ASP A 220 -5.73 -6.38 8.09
C ASP A 220 -6.87 -7.22 8.70
N GLY A 221 -7.47 -8.13 7.93
CA GLY A 221 -8.59 -8.97 8.34
C GLY A 221 -9.97 -8.41 8.01
N THR A 222 -10.05 -7.23 7.40
CA THR A 222 -11.32 -6.67 6.89
C THR A 222 -11.87 -7.56 5.79
N VAL A 223 -13.18 -7.82 5.85
CA VAL A 223 -13.90 -8.65 4.88
C VAL A 223 -14.88 -7.75 4.12
N VAL A 224 -14.78 -7.78 2.79
CA VAL A 224 -15.67 -7.02 1.90
C VAL A 224 -16.41 -8.00 0.98
N GLU A 225 -17.73 -7.91 0.96
CA GLU A 225 -18.62 -8.75 0.15
C GLU A 225 -19.51 -7.88 -0.73
N GLY A 226 -19.63 -8.20 -2.02
CA GLY A 226 -20.43 -7.42 -2.96
C GLY A 226 -20.26 -7.87 -4.41
N VAL A 227 -20.71 -7.02 -5.34
CA VAL A 227 -20.54 -7.23 -6.79
C VAL A 227 -19.30 -6.48 -7.26
N PHE A 228 -18.30 -7.22 -7.72
CA PHE A 228 -17.01 -6.72 -8.18
C PHE A 228 -17.03 -6.37 -9.67
N SER A 229 -16.32 -5.30 -10.00
CA SER A 229 -15.93 -4.93 -11.36
C SER A 229 -14.47 -4.51 -11.31
N GLY A 230 -13.55 -5.44 -11.56
CA GLY A 230 -12.14 -5.31 -11.19
C GLY A 230 -11.96 -5.31 -9.67
N PHE A 231 -11.02 -4.52 -9.16
CA PHE A 231 -10.73 -4.45 -7.72
C PHE A 231 -11.72 -3.59 -6.92
N THR A 232 -12.80 -3.11 -7.55
CA THR A 232 -13.75 -2.19 -6.92
C THR A 232 -15.12 -2.84 -6.80
N ILE A 233 -15.85 -2.40 -5.77
CA ILE A 233 -17.28 -2.65 -5.64
C ILE A 233 -18.00 -1.32 -5.87
N GLU A 234 -18.99 -1.36 -6.74
CA GLU A 234 -19.96 -0.29 -6.94
C GLU A 234 -21.37 -0.82 -6.69
N GLY A 235 -22.12 -0.15 -5.82
CA GLY A 235 -23.48 -0.54 -5.46
C GLY A 235 -23.55 -1.28 -4.13
N LYS A 236 -24.49 -2.22 -3.97
CA LYS A 236 -24.78 -2.82 -2.64
C LYS A 236 -23.68 -3.80 -2.20
N GLY A 237 -23.25 -3.67 -0.95
CA GLY A 237 -22.30 -4.60 -0.33
C GLY A 237 -22.34 -4.62 1.19
N HIS A 238 -21.47 -5.46 1.75
CA HIS A 238 -21.30 -5.69 3.18
C HIS A 238 -19.82 -5.63 3.54
N VAL A 239 -19.49 -4.91 4.61
CA VAL A 239 -18.11 -4.82 5.13
C VAL A 239 -18.11 -5.25 6.58
N THR A 240 -17.21 -6.17 6.93
CA THR A 240 -16.90 -6.52 8.32
C THR A 240 -15.46 -6.11 8.60
N TYR A 241 -15.28 -5.09 9.42
CA TYR A 241 -13.97 -4.57 9.79
C TYR A 241 -13.31 -5.48 10.83
N ALA A 242 -11.98 -5.46 10.87
CA ALA A 242 -11.19 -6.26 11.82
C ALA A 242 -11.50 -5.96 13.30
N ASP A 243 -11.98 -4.74 13.60
CA ASP A 243 -12.39 -4.30 14.95
C ASP A 243 -13.82 -4.73 15.34
N GLY A 244 -14.51 -5.48 14.48
CA GLY A 244 -15.87 -5.98 14.69
C GLY A 244 -16.98 -5.04 14.23
N ARG A 245 -16.66 -3.84 13.71
CA ARG A 245 -17.67 -2.99 13.05
C ARG A 245 -18.24 -3.69 11.82
N GLN A 246 -19.50 -3.44 11.52
CA GLN A 246 -20.18 -4.00 10.35
C GLN A 246 -20.94 -2.91 9.60
N TYR A 247 -20.84 -2.92 8.28
CA TYR A 247 -21.56 -2.00 7.41
C TYR A 247 -22.39 -2.76 6.37
N ARG A 248 -23.63 -2.31 6.14
CA ARG A 248 -24.48 -2.76 5.04
C ARG A 248 -25.05 -1.55 4.32
N GLY A 249 -24.83 -1.45 3.01
CA GLY A 249 -25.33 -0.30 2.25
C GLY A 249 -24.70 -0.19 0.87
N ASP A 250 -24.69 1.02 0.34
CA ASP A 250 -23.97 1.33 -0.91
C ASP A 250 -22.46 1.42 -0.66
N LEU A 251 -21.67 0.85 -1.57
CA LEU A 251 -20.23 0.93 -1.59
C LEU A 251 -19.79 1.62 -2.87
N VAL A 252 -18.75 2.44 -2.75
CA VAL A 252 -17.98 3.00 -3.87
C VAL A 252 -16.52 2.76 -3.54
N TYR A 253 -15.76 2.14 -4.45
CA TYR A 253 -14.38 1.69 -4.19
C TYR A 253 -14.24 0.88 -2.89
N SER A 254 -15.19 -0.04 -2.66
CA SER A 254 -15.22 -0.91 -1.46
C SER A 254 -15.36 -0.16 -0.12
N THR A 255 -15.73 1.12 -0.15
CA THR A 255 -15.88 1.99 1.02
C THR A 255 -17.35 2.40 1.20
N PRO A 256 -17.88 2.48 2.43
CA PRO A 256 -19.26 2.95 2.68
C PRO A 256 -19.57 4.27 2.00
N HIS A 257 -20.67 4.30 1.24
CA HIS A 257 -21.15 5.46 0.50
C HIS A 257 -22.69 5.44 0.47
N GLY A 258 -23.33 6.51 -0.02
CA GLY A 258 -24.77 6.55 -0.22
C GLY A 258 -25.56 6.20 1.04
N HIS A 259 -26.58 5.36 0.94
CA HIS A 259 -27.39 4.98 2.10
C HIS A 259 -26.93 3.64 2.69
N GLY A 260 -26.74 3.62 4.01
CA GLY A 260 -26.37 2.39 4.71
C GLY A 260 -26.69 2.38 6.19
N VAL A 261 -26.27 1.29 6.81
CA VAL A 261 -26.33 1.03 8.24
C VAL A 261 -24.95 0.58 8.71
N MET A 262 -24.40 1.27 9.70
CA MET A 262 -23.15 0.92 10.39
C MET A 262 -23.49 0.47 11.81
N LEU A 263 -23.07 -0.75 12.17
CA LEU A 263 -23.06 -1.25 13.53
C LEU A 263 -21.64 -1.12 14.08
N PHE A 264 -21.48 -0.34 15.13
CA PHE A 264 -20.20 -0.14 15.80
C PHE A 264 -19.93 -1.28 16.79
N SER A 265 -18.66 -1.54 17.09
CA SER A 265 -18.24 -2.63 17.99
C SER A 265 -18.73 -2.44 19.44
N ASN A 266 -19.00 -1.20 19.84
CA ASN A 266 -19.62 -0.85 21.12
C ASN A 266 -21.15 -1.06 21.15
N GLY A 267 -21.75 -1.49 20.04
CA GLY A 267 -23.19 -1.71 19.87
C GLY A 267 -23.99 -0.51 19.38
N ASP A 268 -23.36 0.65 19.16
CA ASP A 268 -24.02 1.81 18.55
C ASP A 268 -24.40 1.51 17.10
N GLU A 269 -25.50 2.08 16.62
CA GLU A 269 -25.97 1.86 15.25
C GLU A 269 -26.27 3.19 14.57
N TYR A 270 -25.61 3.46 13.45
CA TYR A 270 -25.93 4.60 12.60
C TYR A 270 -26.68 4.13 11.37
N LYS A 271 -27.78 4.79 11.06
CA LYS A 271 -28.54 4.63 9.81
C LYS A 271 -28.69 5.98 9.13
N GLY A 272 -28.15 6.11 7.93
CA GLY A 272 -28.17 7.38 7.23
C GLY A 272 -27.35 7.38 5.95
N MET A 273 -26.97 8.60 5.55
CA MET A 273 -26.07 8.83 4.43
C MET A 273 -24.61 8.62 4.86
N PHE A 274 -23.79 8.17 3.92
CA PHE A 274 -22.37 7.96 4.05
C PHE A 274 -21.63 8.58 2.86
N GLU A 275 -20.45 9.13 3.13
CA GLU A 275 -19.54 9.61 2.10
C GLU A 275 -18.10 9.31 2.54
N HIS A 276 -17.30 8.72 1.65
CA HIS A 276 -15.92 8.30 1.92
C HIS A 276 -15.75 7.45 3.20
N GLY A 277 -16.72 6.60 3.54
CA GLY A 277 -16.67 5.72 4.71
C GLY A 277 -17.21 6.35 6.00
N LEU A 278 -17.52 7.64 5.98
CA LEU A 278 -17.93 8.40 7.15
C LEU A 278 -19.43 8.72 7.10
N MET A 279 -20.03 8.87 8.29
CA MET A 279 -21.41 9.35 8.41
C MET A 279 -21.49 10.76 7.80
N HIS A 280 -22.40 10.95 6.85
CA HIS A 280 -22.57 12.21 6.13
C HIS A 280 -24.06 12.50 5.94
N GLY A 281 -24.44 13.74 5.68
CA GLY A 281 -25.82 14.15 5.37
C GLY A 281 -26.82 13.78 6.46
N ALA A 282 -28.06 13.49 6.08
CA ALA A 282 -29.11 13.15 7.04
C ALA A 282 -28.90 11.74 7.62
N GLY A 283 -28.92 11.63 8.96
CA GLY A 283 -28.72 10.35 9.64
C GLY A 283 -29.32 10.27 11.03
N VAL A 284 -29.46 9.02 11.50
CA VAL A 284 -29.96 8.68 12.84
C VAL A 284 -28.95 7.77 13.52
N MET A 285 -28.40 8.24 14.64
CA MET A 285 -27.53 7.49 15.53
C MET A 285 -28.37 6.92 16.69
N ARG A 286 -28.29 5.61 16.92
CA ARG A 286 -28.88 4.91 18.06
C ARG A 286 -27.75 4.45 18.96
N TRP A 287 -27.77 4.90 20.22
CA TRP A 287 -26.73 4.60 21.19
C TRP A 287 -27.08 3.35 21.98
N ALA A 288 -26.11 2.44 22.13
CA ALA A 288 -26.21 1.26 22.98
C ALA A 288 -26.33 1.66 24.46
N VAL A 289 -25.64 2.72 24.86
CA VAL A 289 -25.70 3.33 26.19
C VAL A 289 -26.33 4.72 26.08
N ALA A 290 -27.15 5.11 27.06
CA ALA A 290 -27.76 6.44 27.05
C ALA A 290 -26.67 7.53 27.22
N GLN A 291 -26.80 8.62 26.45
CA GLN A 291 -25.93 9.79 26.54
C GLN A 291 -26.13 10.50 27.90
N ALA A 292 -25.25 11.45 28.25
CA ALA A 292 -25.28 12.14 29.54
C ALA A 292 -26.62 12.87 29.85
N ASP A 293 -27.34 13.28 28.80
CA ASP A 293 -28.67 13.89 28.88
C ASP A 293 -29.83 12.88 28.83
N GLY A 294 -29.52 11.58 28.91
CA GLY A 294 -30.47 10.48 28.85
C GLY A 294 -30.93 10.08 27.44
N ARG A 295 -30.49 10.78 26.38
CA ARG A 295 -30.89 10.44 25.00
C ARG A 295 -30.27 9.11 24.56
N ARG A 296 -31.06 8.29 23.87
CA ARG A 296 -30.62 7.05 23.19
C ARG A 296 -30.68 7.13 21.67
N VAL A 297 -31.22 8.21 21.13
CA VAL A 297 -31.36 8.43 19.69
C VAL A 297 -31.02 9.88 19.39
N THR A 298 -30.14 10.08 18.42
CA THR A 298 -29.77 11.40 17.91
C THR A 298 -30.06 11.46 16.42
N ARG A 299 -30.76 12.52 15.98
CA ARG A 299 -31.09 12.76 14.57
C ARG A 299 -30.48 14.09 14.15
N GLY A 300 -29.91 14.17 12.96
CA GLY A 300 -29.39 15.43 12.46
C GLY A 300 -28.65 15.30 11.13
N GLN A 301 -27.96 16.38 10.77
CA GLN A 301 -27.03 16.41 9.64
C GLN A 301 -25.64 16.04 10.13
N TRP A 302 -24.93 15.26 9.35
CA TRP A 302 -23.59 14.78 9.64
C TRP A 302 -22.61 15.26 8.57
N GLN A 303 -21.40 15.60 8.99
CA GLN A 303 -20.32 15.96 8.08
C GLN A 303 -19.04 15.30 8.58
N GLU A 304 -18.42 14.50 7.71
CA GLU A 304 -17.17 13.79 8.00
C GLU A 304 -17.18 12.94 9.29
N GLY A 305 -18.32 12.32 9.59
CA GLY A 305 -18.47 11.48 10.78
C GLY A 305 -18.95 12.22 12.03
N GLU A 306 -19.10 13.55 11.97
CA GLU A 306 -19.52 14.34 13.12
C GLU A 306 -20.90 14.96 12.93
N LEU A 307 -21.65 15.09 14.02
CA LEU A 307 -22.98 15.68 14.01
C LEU A 307 -22.88 17.20 13.96
N LEU A 308 -23.62 17.85 13.06
CA LEU A 308 -23.72 19.30 13.00
C LEU A 308 -24.67 19.86 14.06
N ASP A 309 -24.31 21.00 14.64
CA ASP A 309 -25.15 21.81 15.50
C ASP A 309 -26.25 22.56 14.71
N ALA A 310 -27.10 23.29 15.42
CA ALA A 310 -28.21 24.03 14.81
C ALA A 310 -27.76 25.15 13.84
N GLN A 311 -26.49 25.53 13.87
CA GLN A 311 -25.88 26.54 13.02
C GLN A 311 -25.07 25.92 11.87
N GLY A 312 -25.08 24.59 11.72
CA GLY A 312 -24.35 23.87 10.68
C GLY A 312 -22.85 23.75 10.95
N ARG A 313 -22.41 23.93 12.20
CA ARG A 313 -21.02 23.70 12.62
C ARG A 313 -20.90 22.33 13.26
N VAL A 314 -19.72 21.76 13.22
CA VAL A 314 -19.47 20.47 13.87
C VAL A 314 -19.66 20.61 15.38
N HIS A 315 -20.60 19.84 15.95
CA HIS A 315 -20.97 19.92 17.36
C HIS A 315 -19.80 19.47 18.23
N GLY A 316 -19.14 20.42 18.90
CA GLY A 316 -17.96 20.14 19.73
C GLY A 316 -16.65 20.70 19.21
N GLN A 317 -16.66 21.62 18.23
CA GLN A 317 -15.51 22.51 17.96
C GLN A 317 -15.22 23.42 19.17
N GLU A 318 -14.64 22.85 20.22
CA GLU A 318 -13.57 23.52 20.92
C GLU A 318 -12.43 23.67 19.91
N THR A 319 -12.06 24.92 19.66
CA THR A 319 -10.87 25.29 18.89
C THR A 319 -9.68 24.42 19.30
N ASP A 320 -8.85 24.04 18.32
CA ASP A 320 -7.49 23.51 18.42
C ASP A 320 -6.66 24.07 19.59
N ALA A 321 -7.01 23.72 20.82
CA ALA A 321 -6.07 23.75 21.92
C ALA A 321 -5.18 22.55 21.64
N ALA A 322 -3.89 22.80 21.43
CA ALA A 322 -2.92 21.72 21.51
C ALA A 322 -3.20 20.98 22.83
N PRO A 323 -3.43 19.66 22.81
CA PRO A 323 -3.60 18.91 24.04
C PRO A 323 -2.44 19.26 24.98
N ASP A 324 -2.75 19.77 26.17
CA ASP A 324 -1.74 20.25 27.13
C ASP A 324 -1.49 19.25 28.25
N THR A 325 -2.24 18.15 28.25
CA THR A 325 -2.14 17.09 29.25
C THR A 325 -1.76 15.74 28.63
N PRO A 326 -1.02 14.88 29.35
CA PRO A 326 -0.73 13.51 28.91
C PRO A 326 -1.98 12.69 28.54
N ALA A 327 -3.11 12.92 29.21
CA ALA A 327 -4.37 12.23 28.93
C ALA A 327 -4.92 12.58 27.54
N GLN A 328 -4.83 13.84 27.13
CA GLN A 328 -5.28 14.27 25.80
C GLN A 328 -4.33 13.79 24.69
N TRP A 329 -3.02 13.71 24.95
CA TRP A 329 -2.09 13.04 24.01
C TRP A 329 -2.46 11.58 23.79
N GLN A 330 -2.81 10.87 24.86
CA GLN A 330 -3.23 9.47 24.76
C GLN A 330 -4.53 9.29 23.97
N ALA A 331 -5.50 10.20 24.12
CA ALA A 331 -6.73 10.18 23.31
C ALA A 331 -6.47 10.43 21.81
N ASN A 332 -5.50 11.31 21.50
CA ASN A 332 -5.05 11.52 20.13
C ASN A 332 -4.37 10.28 19.56
N VAL A 333 -3.58 9.56 20.35
CA VAL A 333 -2.95 8.29 19.93
C VAL A 333 -4.02 7.29 19.51
N ASP A 334 -5.07 7.12 20.31
CA ASP A 334 -6.15 6.20 19.98
C ASP A 334 -6.85 6.63 18.68
N THR A 335 -7.21 7.90 18.56
CA THR A 335 -7.85 8.46 17.35
C THR A 335 -7.00 8.23 16.10
N VAL A 336 -5.69 8.48 16.18
CA VAL A 336 -4.75 8.25 15.09
C VAL A 336 -4.78 6.78 14.69
N LEU A 337 -4.59 5.85 15.63
CA LEU A 337 -4.47 4.43 15.34
C LEU A 337 -5.71 3.85 14.65
N TYR A 338 -6.91 4.28 15.05
CA TYR A 338 -8.16 3.76 14.47
C TYR A 338 -8.53 4.38 13.11
N ASN A 339 -8.11 5.62 12.84
CA ASN A 339 -8.60 6.36 11.67
C ASN A 339 -7.60 6.41 10.50
N GLN A 340 -6.36 5.95 10.65
CA GLN A 340 -5.33 6.09 9.60
C GLN A 340 -5.72 5.48 8.27
N ASN A 341 -6.21 4.24 8.25
CA ASN A 341 -6.59 3.58 7.00
C ASN A 341 -7.73 4.33 6.30
N THR A 342 -8.72 4.80 7.06
CA THR A 342 -9.85 5.59 6.52
C THR A 342 -9.38 6.92 5.95
N LEU A 343 -8.50 7.63 6.66
CA LEU A 343 -7.96 8.91 6.21
C LEU A 343 -7.12 8.75 4.93
N LEU A 344 -6.27 7.73 4.85
CA LEU A 344 -5.51 7.43 3.64
C LEU A 344 -6.41 7.02 2.48
N ALA A 345 -7.41 6.16 2.71
CA ALA A 345 -8.37 5.77 1.68
C ALA A 345 -9.15 6.98 1.13
N LYS A 346 -9.63 7.87 2.01
CA LYS A 346 -10.28 9.13 1.63
C LYS A 346 -9.35 10.00 0.79
N ALA A 347 -8.09 10.16 1.23
CA ALA A 347 -7.11 10.96 0.50
C ALA A 347 -6.80 10.37 -0.89
N TYR A 348 -6.70 9.05 -1.02
CA TYR A 348 -6.42 8.38 -2.30
C TYR A 348 -7.62 8.41 -3.24
N ALA A 349 -8.83 8.22 -2.73
CA ALA A 349 -10.06 8.28 -3.54
C ALA A 349 -10.33 9.68 -4.10
N ALA A 350 -9.83 10.72 -3.44
CA ALA A 350 -9.94 12.10 -3.90
C ALA A 350 -8.96 12.48 -5.03
N LEU A 351 -8.03 11.58 -5.40
CA LEU A 351 -7.07 11.83 -6.47
C LEU A 351 -7.76 11.83 -7.84
N GLN A 352 -7.69 12.97 -8.51
CA GLN A 352 -8.19 13.13 -9.87
C GLN A 352 -7.23 12.51 -10.88
N PRO A 353 -7.74 11.87 -11.94
CA PRO A 353 -6.91 11.36 -13.03
C PRO A 353 -6.19 12.48 -13.80
N PRO A 354 -5.17 12.13 -14.60
CA PRO A 354 -4.46 13.07 -15.43
C PRO A 354 -5.41 13.65 -16.48
N THR A 355 -5.21 14.93 -16.79
CA THR A 355 -5.91 15.53 -17.92
C THR A 355 -5.29 14.99 -19.21
N PRO A 356 -6.07 14.36 -20.12
CA PRO A 356 -5.51 13.74 -21.32
C PRO A 356 -4.68 14.71 -22.17
N GLY A 357 -3.47 14.28 -22.54
CA GLY A 357 -2.57 15.06 -23.39
C GLY A 357 -1.85 16.22 -22.69
N GLN A 358 -2.01 16.39 -21.37
CA GLN A 358 -1.30 17.41 -20.59
C GLN A 358 -0.33 16.74 -19.60
N THR A 359 0.79 17.40 -19.33
CA THR A 359 1.65 17.09 -18.19
C THR A 359 0.98 17.62 -16.93
N ASN A 360 0.69 16.77 -15.95
CA ASN A 360 0.02 17.17 -14.71
C ASN A 360 1.01 17.19 -13.53
N LEU A 361 0.77 18.11 -12.60
CA LEU A 361 1.46 18.16 -11.32
C LEU A 361 0.66 17.38 -10.27
N TYR A 362 1.28 16.36 -9.70
CA TYR A 362 0.81 15.69 -8.49
C TYR A 362 1.73 16.04 -7.34
N ALA A 363 1.18 16.19 -6.13
CA ALA A 363 1.98 16.55 -4.97
C ALA A 363 1.75 15.60 -3.81
N LEU A 364 2.85 15.25 -3.13
CA LEU A 364 2.84 14.62 -1.83
C LEU A 364 3.56 15.53 -0.85
N LEU A 365 2.82 16.06 0.13
CA LEU A 365 3.30 17.01 1.10
C LEU A 365 3.40 16.33 2.46
N VAL A 366 4.52 16.49 3.15
CA VAL A 366 4.81 15.76 4.39
C VAL A 366 5.31 16.71 5.46
N ALA A 367 4.53 16.83 6.54
CA ALA A 367 4.94 17.50 7.78
C ALA A 367 5.35 16.41 8.78
N GLY A 368 6.64 16.26 9.01
CA GLY A 368 7.20 15.10 9.70
C GLY A 368 7.14 15.18 11.22
N ASP A 369 7.48 16.32 11.82
CA ASP A 369 7.52 16.45 13.28
C ASP A 369 6.23 17.09 13.80
N GLY A 370 5.52 16.36 14.66
CA GLY A 370 4.31 16.84 15.34
C GLY A 370 4.57 17.45 16.70
N GLY A 371 5.82 17.66 17.10
CA GLY A 371 6.20 18.44 18.28
C GLY A 371 6.05 19.94 18.05
N GLN A 372 6.25 20.39 16.80
CA GLN A 372 6.07 21.76 16.37
C GLN A 372 5.04 21.90 15.25
N GLU A 373 4.22 22.93 15.29
CA GLU A 373 3.10 23.15 14.36
C GLU A 373 3.51 23.91 13.09
N VAL A 374 4.73 24.48 13.06
CA VAL A 374 5.26 25.21 11.89
C VAL A 374 5.26 24.33 10.62
N PHE A 375 5.57 23.04 10.77
CA PHE A 375 5.64 22.09 9.66
C PHE A 375 4.26 21.82 9.05
N ARG A 376 3.23 21.66 9.90
CA ARG A 376 1.85 21.51 9.44
C ARG A 376 1.38 22.77 8.70
N ARG A 377 1.60 23.95 9.27
CA ARG A 377 1.21 25.23 8.65
C ARG A 377 1.86 25.43 7.29
N GLU A 378 3.14 25.09 7.19
CA GLU A 378 3.89 25.12 5.94
C GLU A 378 3.31 24.17 4.89
N VAL A 379 3.00 22.91 5.24
CA VAL A 379 2.33 21.98 4.33
C VAL A 379 0.96 22.50 3.88
N GLN A 380 0.14 23.03 4.80
CA GLN A 380 -1.18 23.58 4.46
C GLN A 380 -1.09 24.75 3.49
N TYR A 381 -0.13 25.66 3.71
CA TYR A 381 0.11 26.77 2.79
C TYR A 381 0.56 26.29 1.41
N VAL A 382 1.50 25.34 1.36
CA VAL A 382 1.99 24.80 0.08
C VAL A 382 0.87 24.06 -0.66
N ALA A 383 0.02 23.31 0.05
CA ALA A 383 -1.15 22.67 -0.55
C ALA A 383 -2.08 23.70 -1.22
N GLN A 384 -2.40 24.78 -0.51
CA GLN A 384 -3.24 25.85 -1.04
C GLN A 384 -2.59 26.53 -2.25
N LEU A 385 -1.30 26.87 -2.16
CA LEU A 385 -0.55 27.46 -3.25
C LEU A 385 -0.59 26.57 -4.51
N LEU A 386 -0.30 25.28 -4.37
CA LEU A 386 -0.29 24.35 -5.50
C LEU A 386 -1.67 24.16 -6.12
N ALA A 387 -2.72 24.11 -5.30
CA ALA A 387 -4.10 24.00 -5.78
C ALA A 387 -4.52 25.25 -6.57
N GLU A 388 -4.28 26.44 -6.03
CA GLU A 388 -4.74 27.70 -6.60
C GLU A 388 -3.89 28.16 -7.79
N ARG A 389 -2.57 28.07 -7.68
CA ARG A 389 -1.62 28.67 -8.63
C ARG A 389 -1.05 27.68 -9.64
N PHE A 390 -1.02 26.39 -9.33
CA PHE A 390 -0.29 25.38 -10.14
C PHE A 390 -1.18 24.22 -10.61
N GLY A 391 -2.51 24.39 -10.55
CA GLY A 391 -3.45 23.42 -11.13
C GLY A 391 -3.38 22.01 -10.54
N ALA A 392 -2.83 21.86 -9.33
CA ALA A 392 -2.74 20.60 -8.61
C ALA A 392 -3.99 20.31 -7.75
N GLN A 393 -5.08 21.10 -7.90
CA GLN A 393 -6.33 20.87 -7.20
C GLN A 393 -6.84 19.45 -7.49
N GLY A 394 -7.17 18.69 -6.44
CA GLY A 394 -7.55 17.28 -6.57
C GLY A 394 -6.39 16.31 -6.85
N ARG A 395 -5.13 16.78 -6.83
CA ARG A 395 -3.92 15.97 -7.10
C ARG A 395 -2.86 16.11 -5.99
N ILE A 396 -3.28 16.54 -4.81
CA ILE A 396 -2.43 16.78 -3.65
C ILE A 396 -2.80 15.79 -2.55
N LEU A 397 -1.80 15.08 -2.02
CA LEU A 397 -1.88 14.34 -0.77
C LEU A 397 -1.07 15.05 0.30
N SER A 398 -1.57 15.05 1.53
CA SER A 398 -0.85 15.57 2.70
C SER A 398 -0.76 14.51 3.78
N LEU A 399 0.44 14.30 4.31
CA LEU A 399 0.71 13.47 5.47
C LEU A 399 1.28 14.37 6.57
N ILE A 400 0.63 14.43 7.73
CA ILE A 400 0.93 15.42 8.75
C ILE A 400 0.99 14.76 10.12
N ASN A 401 2.12 14.92 10.79
CA ASN A 401 2.21 14.72 12.24
C ASN A 401 1.98 16.07 12.92
N SER A 402 1.07 16.09 13.89
CA SER A 402 0.60 17.32 14.53
C SER A 402 -0.03 17.01 15.87
N ARG A 403 -0.08 18.00 16.77
CA ARG A 403 -0.82 17.88 18.04
C ARG A 403 -2.33 18.03 17.82
N THR A 404 -2.74 18.60 16.70
CA THR A 404 -4.14 18.83 16.32
C THR A 404 -4.44 18.27 14.93
N GLY A 405 -5.72 18.15 14.54
CA GLY A 405 -6.11 17.64 13.22
C GLY A 405 -5.87 16.14 13.02
N VAL A 406 -5.66 15.38 14.10
CA VAL A 406 -5.41 13.93 14.07
C VAL A 406 -6.59 13.10 13.56
N SER A 407 -7.80 13.66 13.61
CA SER A 407 -9.03 13.03 13.09
C SER A 407 -9.27 13.31 11.61
N THR A 408 -8.55 14.25 10.99
CA THR A 408 -8.86 14.76 9.64
C THR A 408 -7.73 14.61 8.64
N THR A 409 -6.48 14.45 9.10
CA THR A 409 -5.31 14.34 8.21
C THR A 409 -4.55 13.04 8.46
N PRO A 410 -4.15 12.30 7.40
CA PRO A 410 -3.33 11.11 7.58
C PRO A 410 -1.96 11.43 8.19
N LEU A 411 -1.46 10.51 9.00
CA LEU A 411 -0.19 10.58 9.72
C LEU A 411 1.00 10.43 8.76
N ALA A 412 2.07 11.18 8.99
CA ALA A 412 3.35 11.00 8.33
C ALA A 412 4.16 9.88 9.00
N THR A 413 4.20 8.73 8.33
CA THR A 413 5.03 7.58 8.70
C THR A 413 5.79 7.11 7.46
N GLN A 414 6.83 6.29 7.66
CA GLN A 414 7.48 5.60 6.53
C GLN A 414 6.47 4.81 5.69
N GLU A 415 5.48 4.17 6.33
CA GLU A 415 4.50 3.32 5.66
C GLU A 415 3.49 4.14 4.86
N SER A 416 2.88 5.16 5.48
CA SER A 416 1.92 6.04 4.80
C SER A 416 2.58 6.82 3.66
N LEU A 417 3.86 7.21 3.79
CA LEU A 417 4.65 7.80 2.71
C LEU A 417 4.80 6.83 1.54
N SER A 418 5.26 5.60 1.80
CA SER A 418 5.42 4.57 0.77
C SER A 418 4.09 4.29 0.06
N ARG A 419 3.00 4.07 0.81
CA ARG A 419 1.67 3.81 0.23
C ARG A 419 1.14 4.98 -0.60
N SER A 420 1.38 6.20 -0.16
CA SER A 420 0.94 7.41 -0.88
C SER A 420 1.70 7.60 -2.18
N LEU A 421 3.00 7.29 -2.21
CA LEU A 421 3.78 7.27 -3.46
C LEU A 421 3.22 6.24 -4.46
N HIS A 422 2.89 5.03 -4.01
CA HIS A 422 2.27 4.02 -4.88
C HIS A 422 0.85 4.42 -5.32
N ALA A 423 0.07 5.07 -4.46
CA ALA A 423 -1.26 5.55 -4.80
C ALA A 423 -1.20 6.62 -5.90
N LEU A 424 -0.27 7.56 -5.80
CA LEU A 424 -0.02 8.55 -6.85
C LEU A 424 0.46 7.89 -8.14
N ALA A 425 1.41 6.97 -8.06
CA ALA A 425 1.95 6.25 -9.22
C ALA A 425 0.87 5.51 -10.03
N ARG A 426 -0.18 5.01 -9.38
CA ARG A 426 -1.31 4.35 -10.05
C ARG A 426 -2.20 5.29 -10.86
N VAL A 427 -2.25 6.56 -10.49
CA VAL A 427 -3.12 7.56 -11.14
C VAL A 427 -2.35 8.36 -12.18
N MET A 428 -1.06 8.60 -11.96
CA MET A 428 -0.19 9.38 -12.85
C MET A 428 0.03 8.71 -14.23
N ASP A 429 0.17 9.53 -15.27
CA ASP A 429 0.81 9.13 -16.53
C ASP A 429 2.34 9.03 -16.28
N PRO A 430 2.93 7.82 -16.32
CA PRO A 430 4.33 7.61 -15.93
C PRO A 430 5.35 8.28 -16.87
N GLU A 431 4.94 8.64 -18.09
CA GLU A 431 5.84 9.30 -19.04
C GLU A 431 5.76 10.83 -18.97
N ARG A 432 4.60 11.38 -18.61
CA ARG A 432 4.35 12.83 -18.64
C ARG A 432 4.32 13.46 -17.27
N ASP A 433 3.58 12.88 -16.34
CA ASP A 433 3.26 13.56 -15.09
C ASP A 433 4.48 13.69 -14.17
N VAL A 434 4.40 14.69 -13.30
CA VAL A 434 5.47 15.04 -12.37
C VAL A 434 4.97 14.93 -10.95
N LEU A 435 5.74 14.24 -10.10
CA LEU A 435 5.55 14.25 -8.66
C LEU A 435 6.36 15.40 -8.05
N LEU A 436 5.70 16.28 -7.30
CA LEU A 436 6.33 17.15 -6.32
C LEU A 436 6.21 16.52 -4.92
N LEU A 437 7.31 15.98 -4.42
CA LEU A 437 7.42 15.53 -3.03
C LEU A 437 8.04 16.66 -2.20
N PHE A 438 7.26 17.23 -1.27
CA PHE A 438 7.75 18.23 -0.34
C PHE A 438 7.74 17.67 1.09
N LEU A 439 8.92 17.64 1.70
CA LEU A 439 9.15 17.13 3.05
C LEU A 439 9.63 18.29 3.93
N THR A 440 8.92 18.58 5.02
CA THR A 440 9.35 19.57 6.01
C THR A 440 9.33 18.97 7.42
N SER A 441 10.45 19.07 8.13
CA SER A 441 10.62 18.53 9.49
C SER A 441 11.98 18.94 10.08
N HIS A 442 12.28 18.47 11.29
CA HIS A 442 13.66 18.42 11.77
C HIS A 442 14.50 17.40 10.99
N GLY A 443 15.80 17.65 10.93
CA GLY A 443 16.78 16.76 10.31
C GLY A 443 17.96 16.49 11.25
N SER A 444 18.61 15.35 11.04
CA SER A 444 19.76 14.90 11.83
C SER A 444 21.04 14.84 11.00
N ALA A 445 22.20 14.89 11.67
CA ALA A 445 23.50 14.77 11.02
C ALA A 445 23.70 13.43 10.30
N ASP A 446 22.94 12.40 10.68
CA ASP A 446 22.90 11.09 10.00
C ASP A 446 21.94 11.07 8.79
N HIS A 447 21.50 12.24 8.33
CA HIS A 447 20.63 12.44 7.16
C HIS A 447 19.29 11.69 7.28
N GLN A 448 18.64 11.85 8.43
CA GLN A 448 17.28 11.37 8.67
C GLN A 448 16.34 12.53 8.96
N LEU A 449 15.11 12.42 8.45
CA LEU A 449 14.01 13.33 8.72
C LEU A 449 13.24 12.85 9.96
N SER A 450 12.97 13.76 10.91
CA SER A 450 12.12 13.44 12.06
C SER A 450 10.71 13.12 11.59
N LEU A 451 10.15 12.02 12.06
CA LEU A 451 8.73 11.69 11.91
C LEU A 451 8.05 11.62 13.28
N GLN A 452 8.54 12.35 14.28
CA GLN A 452 8.06 12.22 15.65
C GLN A 452 6.61 12.71 15.79
N MET A 453 5.86 12.06 16.66
CA MET A 453 4.56 12.56 17.11
C MET A 453 4.44 12.37 18.62
N LYS A 454 3.90 13.37 19.31
CA LYS A 454 3.74 13.30 20.76
C LYS A 454 2.80 12.15 21.13
N GLY A 455 3.27 11.24 21.98
CA GLY A 455 2.51 10.06 22.41
C GLY A 455 2.70 8.79 21.55
N ILE A 456 3.34 8.88 20.37
CA ILE A 456 3.66 7.71 19.53
C ILE A 456 5.14 7.71 19.14
N GLN A 457 5.84 6.61 19.40
CA GLN A 457 7.19 6.44 18.87
C GLN A 457 7.15 6.02 17.40
N LEU A 458 7.52 6.94 16.52
CA LEU A 458 7.59 6.72 15.09
C LEU A 458 9.05 6.64 14.64
N ARG A 459 9.31 5.79 13.63
CA ARG A 459 10.63 5.68 13.00
C ARG A 459 10.88 6.90 12.14
N ASN A 460 11.97 7.62 12.41
CA ASN A 460 12.49 8.67 11.52
C ASN A 460 12.75 8.12 10.12
N LEU A 461 12.80 8.98 9.11
CA LEU A 461 12.97 8.58 7.70
C LEU A 461 14.42 8.84 7.23
N PRO A 462 15.27 7.80 7.08
CA PRO A 462 16.61 7.95 6.52
C PRO A 462 16.59 8.27 5.02
N ALA A 463 17.57 9.04 4.55
CA ALA A 463 17.75 9.36 3.12
C ALA A 463 17.71 8.13 2.21
N LYS A 464 18.44 7.07 2.58
CA LYS A 464 18.47 5.80 1.83
C LYS A 464 17.10 5.13 1.73
N THR A 465 16.30 5.22 2.80
CA THR A 465 14.94 4.65 2.81
C THR A 465 14.02 5.42 1.89
N LEU A 466 14.10 6.76 1.90
CA LEU A 466 13.33 7.60 0.98
C LEU A 466 13.73 7.34 -0.49
N GLY A 467 15.03 7.23 -0.78
CA GLY A 467 15.52 6.88 -2.12
C GLY A 467 14.97 5.54 -2.62
N ALA A 468 14.96 4.53 -1.76
CA ALA A 468 14.35 3.23 -2.07
C ALA A 468 12.85 3.35 -2.34
N MET A 469 12.09 4.05 -1.48
CA MET A 469 10.64 4.25 -1.68
C MET A 469 10.31 4.94 -3.00
N LEU A 470 11.09 5.97 -3.39
CA LEU A 470 10.88 6.67 -4.65
C LEU A 470 11.20 5.79 -5.85
N LYS A 471 12.26 4.99 -5.77
CA LYS A 471 12.61 4.01 -6.81
C LYS A 471 11.53 2.94 -6.95
N ASP A 472 11.07 2.39 -5.84
CA ASP A 472 10.06 1.32 -5.80
C ASP A 472 8.69 1.82 -6.29
N SER A 473 8.37 3.10 -6.10
CA SER A 473 7.13 3.71 -6.60
C SER A 473 6.98 3.67 -8.13
N GLY A 474 8.09 3.54 -8.88
CA GLY A 474 8.10 3.60 -10.34
C GLY A 474 7.89 4.99 -10.95
N ILE A 475 7.68 6.03 -10.14
CA ILE A 475 7.47 7.40 -10.62
C ILE A 475 8.77 7.93 -11.26
N ARG A 476 8.67 8.33 -12.53
CA ARG A 476 9.84 8.73 -13.32
C ARG A 476 10.26 10.17 -13.07
N ASN A 477 9.36 11.13 -13.32
CA ASN A 477 9.66 12.56 -13.24
C ASN A 477 9.35 13.09 -11.84
N LYS A 478 10.38 13.56 -11.12
CA LYS A 478 10.26 13.90 -9.70
C LYS A 478 10.90 15.25 -9.39
N ILE A 479 10.22 16.05 -8.58
CA ILE A 479 10.77 17.20 -7.87
C ILE A 479 10.71 16.84 -6.39
N VAL A 480 11.85 16.73 -5.73
CA VAL A 480 11.92 16.38 -4.31
C VAL A 480 12.52 17.55 -3.55
N VAL A 481 11.71 18.17 -2.69
CA VAL A 481 12.09 19.31 -1.86
C VAL A 481 12.19 18.84 -0.41
N VAL A 482 13.39 18.87 0.17
CA VAL A 482 13.64 18.47 1.57
C VAL A 482 14.01 19.72 2.39
N SER A 483 13.03 20.21 3.17
CA SER A 483 13.18 21.31 4.10
C SER A 483 13.50 20.80 5.51
N ALA A 484 14.79 20.56 5.76
CA ALA A 484 15.28 20.07 7.05
C ALA A 484 16.78 20.38 7.24
N CYS A 485 17.25 20.32 8.49
CA CYS A 485 18.68 20.35 8.80
C CYS A 485 19.40 19.18 8.11
N TYR A 486 20.63 19.41 7.64
CA TYR A 486 21.48 18.39 7.00
C TYR A 486 20.87 17.79 5.72
N SER A 487 19.86 18.44 5.13
CA SER A 487 19.06 17.91 4.00
C SER A 487 19.87 17.66 2.74
N GLY A 488 21.00 18.35 2.52
CA GLY A 488 21.93 18.08 1.42
C GLY A 488 22.46 16.65 1.40
N GLY A 489 22.45 15.95 2.54
CA GLY A 489 22.84 14.54 2.65
C GLY A 489 21.83 13.58 2.00
N PHE A 490 20.64 14.06 1.63
CA PHE A 490 19.67 13.27 0.88
C PHE A 490 20.00 13.22 -0.62
N ILE A 491 20.74 14.20 -1.15
CA ILE A 491 21.00 14.31 -2.59
C ILE A 491 21.58 13.01 -3.20
N PRO A 492 22.59 12.35 -2.61
CA PRO A 492 23.17 11.15 -3.22
C PRO A 492 22.19 9.98 -3.38
N GLU A 493 21.24 9.84 -2.45
CA GLU A 493 20.25 8.75 -2.45
C GLU A 493 19.04 9.06 -3.34
N LEU A 494 18.82 10.33 -3.66
CA LEU A 494 17.66 10.81 -4.43
C LEU A 494 17.99 11.17 -5.88
N ALA A 495 19.25 11.43 -6.21
CA ALA A 495 19.64 11.90 -7.53
C ALA A 495 19.51 10.81 -8.60
N ASP A 496 18.75 11.11 -9.65
CA ASP A 496 18.71 10.34 -10.89
C ASP A 496 18.58 11.28 -12.11
N SER A 497 18.47 10.74 -13.32
CA SER A 497 18.41 11.53 -14.55
C SER A 497 17.10 12.34 -14.72
N ARG A 498 16.04 11.98 -13.99
CA ARG A 498 14.69 12.56 -14.03
C ARG A 498 14.21 13.03 -12.65
N THR A 499 15.15 13.45 -11.80
CA THR A 499 14.85 13.98 -10.48
C THR A 499 15.54 15.31 -10.25
N LEU A 500 14.75 16.30 -9.86
CA LEU A 500 15.22 17.58 -9.37
C LEU A 500 15.15 17.55 -7.84
N VAL A 501 16.29 17.53 -7.17
CA VAL A 501 16.37 17.54 -5.70
C VAL A 501 16.70 18.94 -5.23
N VAL A 502 15.89 19.47 -4.32
CA VAL A 502 16.05 20.78 -3.69
C VAL A 502 16.16 20.58 -2.18
N THR A 503 17.14 21.21 -1.54
CA THR A 503 17.43 21.02 -0.11
C THR A 503 17.59 22.37 0.58
N ALA A 504 17.05 22.48 1.80
CA ALA A 504 17.12 23.71 2.58
C ALA A 504 18.50 23.99 3.18
N ALA A 505 19.36 22.97 3.29
CA ALA A 505 20.71 23.12 3.81
C ALA A 505 21.68 22.13 3.16
N ARG A 506 22.97 22.43 3.22
CA ARG A 506 24.06 21.52 2.87
C ARG A 506 24.09 20.30 3.79
N ALA A 507 24.73 19.23 3.34
CA ALA A 507 24.77 17.94 4.04
C ALA A 507 25.31 18.00 5.48
N ASP A 508 26.20 18.94 5.80
CA ASP A 508 26.86 19.12 7.10
C ASP A 508 26.40 20.40 7.83
N ARG A 509 25.29 21.02 7.39
CA ARG A 509 24.77 22.30 7.91
C ARG A 509 23.34 22.18 8.40
N THR A 510 22.98 23.00 9.38
CA THR A 510 21.59 23.15 9.87
C THR A 510 20.82 24.17 9.05
N SER A 511 19.49 24.02 8.95
CA SER A 511 18.56 25.04 8.44
C SER A 511 17.87 25.77 9.58
N PHE A 512 17.33 26.98 9.34
CA PHE A 512 16.71 27.82 10.37
C PHE A 512 15.18 28.00 10.17
N GLY A 513 14.51 28.50 11.22
CA GLY A 513 13.09 28.87 11.17
C GLY A 513 12.10 27.81 11.69
N CYS A 514 12.57 26.75 12.35
CA CYS A 514 11.73 25.63 12.81
C CYS A 514 11.03 25.87 14.17
N ALA A 515 10.96 27.13 14.63
CA ALA A 515 10.33 27.49 15.91
C ALA A 515 8.80 27.57 15.79
N ASP A 516 8.09 27.26 16.88
CA ASP A 516 6.62 27.15 16.92
C ASP A 516 5.92 28.49 16.69
N GLU A 517 6.60 29.59 17.00
CA GLU A 517 6.14 30.97 16.85
C GLU A 517 6.21 31.44 15.40
N ASN A 518 6.90 30.70 14.53
CA ASN A 518 6.98 31.03 13.12
C ASN A 518 5.80 30.43 12.34
N ASP A 519 5.28 31.20 11.40
CA ASP A 519 4.29 30.71 10.44
C ASP A 519 4.90 29.79 9.38
N PHE A 520 6.23 29.82 9.22
CA PHE A 520 6.95 29.11 8.16
C PHE A 520 8.43 28.87 8.50
N THR A 521 9.03 27.82 7.95
CA THR A 521 10.49 27.71 7.88
C THR A 521 11.08 28.80 6.99
N TYR A 522 12.33 29.19 7.21
CA TYR A 522 12.93 30.27 6.42
C TYR A 522 13.08 29.86 4.96
N PHE A 523 13.57 28.64 4.71
CA PHE A 523 13.71 28.14 3.36
C PHE A 523 12.37 28.03 2.63
N GLY A 524 11.36 27.44 3.26
CA GLY A 524 10.06 27.30 2.62
C GLY A 524 9.39 28.64 2.36
N ARG A 525 9.54 29.62 3.26
CA ARG A 525 9.04 30.99 3.03
C ARG A 525 9.71 31.60 1.81
N ALA A 526 11.05 31.53 1.76
CA ALA A 526 11.83 32.08 0.67
C ALA A 526 11.42 31.45 -0.67
N LEU A 527 11.25 30.13 -0.71
CA LEU A 527 10.89 29.41 -1.94
C LEU A 527 9.42 29.63 -2.35
N PHE A 528 8.47 29.24 -1.51
CA PHE A 528 7.05 29.16 -1.88
C PHE A 528 6.32 30.50 -1.77
N LYS A 529 6.61 31.29 -0.73
CA LYS A 529 5.88 32.55 -0.48
C LYS A 529 6.50 33.73 -1.23
N GLU A 530 7.82 33.89 -1.15
CA GLU A 530 8.49 35.08 -1.68
C GLU A 530 8.89 34.91 -3.15
N SER A 531 9.52 33.77 -3.52
CA SER A 531 10.13 33.62 -4.86
C SER A 531 9.15 33.09 -5.92
N MET A 532 8.35 32.07 -5.60
CA MET A 532 7.34 31.54 -6.55
C MET A 532 6.23 32.53 -6.89
N ALA A 533 6.04 33.58 -6.07
CA ALA A 533 5.14 34.67 -6.40
C ALA A 533 5.68 35.58 -7.52
N GLN A 534 7.01 35.64 -7.70
CA GLN A 534 7.70 36.65 -8.51
C GLN A 534 8.34 36.08 -9.79
N THR A 535 8.66 34.79 -9.81
CA THR A 535 9.35 34.15 -10.94
C THR A 535 8.50 33.12 -11.64
N GLN A 536 8.68 33.01 -12.96
CA GLN A 536 7.92 32.08 -13.79
C GLN A 536 8.56 30.67 -13.89
N ALA A 537 9.83 30.51 -13.49
CA ALA A 537 10.58 29.24 -13.50
C ALA A 537 10.94 28.77 -12.08
N LEU A 538 10.93 27.46 -11.84
CA LEU A 538 11.23 26.88 -10.53
C LEU A 538 12.71 27.05 -10.15
N THR A 539 13.62 26.87 -11.11
CA THR A 539 15.06 27.04 -10.84
C THR A 539 15.42 28.50 -10.53
N ALA A 540 14.74 29.45 -11.19
CA ALA A 540 14.86 30.87 -10.89
C ALA A 540 14.29 31.20 -9.51
N ALA A 541 13.12 30.64 -9.15
CA ALA A 541 12.54 30.76 -7.81
C ALA A 541 13.51 30.26 -6.74
N PHE A 542 14.18 29.13 -6.99
CA PHE A 542 15.19 28.60 -6.08
C PHE A 542 16.41 29.52 -5.95
N ALA A 543 16.93 30.07 -7.05
CA ALA A 543 18.08 31.00 -7.01
C ALA A 543 17.76 32.27 -6.20
N GLN A 544 16.53 32.79 -6.35
CA GLN A 544 16.04 33.90 -5.53
C GLN A 544 15.90 33.49 -4.06
N ALA A 545 15.31 32.32 -3.79
CA ALA A 545 15.16 31.81 -2.43
C ALA A 545 16.52 31.62 -1.73
N GLN A 546 17.53 31.10 -2.43
CA GLN A 546 18.89 30.96 -1.92
C GLN A 546 19.50 32.33 -1.56
N SER A 547 19.24 33.35 -2.37
CA SER A 547 19.70 34.73 -2.11
C SER A 547 19.00 35.34 -0.89
N LEU A 548 17.69 35.14 -0.75
CA LEU A 548 16.91 35.60 0.39
C LEU A 548 17.34 34.92 1.69
N VAL A 549 17.50 33.60 1.70
CA VAL A 549 17.97 32.84 2.88
C VAL A 549 19.35 33.35 3.30
N LYS A 550 20.27 33.51 2.35
CA LYS A 550 21.61 34.04 2.64
C LYS A 550 21.53 35.45 3.24
N GLN A 551 20.64 36.31 2.74
CA GLN A 551 20.45 37.65 3.28
C GLN A 551 19.89 37.61 4.69
N TRP A 552 18.83 36.83 4.95
CA TRP A 552 18.23 36.72 6.28
C TRP A 552 19.19 36.15 7.32
N GLU A 553 20.03 35.19 6.94
CA GLU A 553 21.09 34.67 7.81
C GLU A 553 22.15 35.73 8.15
N LEU A 554 22.46 36.64 7.21
CA LEU A 554 23.35 37.78 7.46
C LEU A 554 22.67 38.84 8.34
N ASP A 555 21.41 39.18 8.07
CA ASP A 555 20.66 40.17 8.85
C ASP A 555 20.45 39.71 10.31
N MET A 556 20.22 38.41 10.54
CA MET A 556 20.14 37.84 11.90
C MET A 556 21.48 37.87 12.62
N ALA A 557 22.58 37.67 11.90
CA ALA A 557 23.92 37.83 12.44
C ALA A 557 24.17 39.27 12.89
N ASP A 558 23.76 40.25 12.08
CA ASP A 558 23.91 41.68 12.39
C ASP A 558 22.95 42.15 13.51
N ALA A 559 21.73 41.60 13.61
CA ALA A 559 20.77 41.92 14.67
C ALA A 559 21.20 41.40 16.06
N GLY A 560 21.93 40.28 16.10
CA GLY A 560 22.58 39.78 17.33
C GLY A 560 23.83 40.58 17.75
N ASP A 561 24.37 41.41 16.85
CA ASP A 561 25.57 42.25 17.09
C ASP A 561 25.23 43.66 17.65
N ALA A 562 23.95 44.07 17.64
CA ALA A 562 23.52 45.39 18.16
C ALA A 562 23.65 45.53 19.70
N ASP A 563 23.90 44.43 20.42
CA ASP A 563 23.94 44.39 21.89
C ASP A 563 25.37 44.26 22.47
N ASN A 564 26.43 44.26 21.65
CA ASN A 564 27.82 44.14 22.16
C ASN A 564 28.84 44.97 21.36
N THR A 565 29.05 46.21 21.80
CA THR A 565 30.09 47.12 21.30
C THR A 565 31.43 46.91 22.02
N ALA A 566 32.22 45.90 21.64
CA ALA A 566 33.66 45.90 21.92
C ALA A 566 34.46 44.86 21.11
N ASP A 567 35.46 45.34 20.38
CA ASP A 567 36.65 44.65 19.87
C ASP A 567 36.63 44.06 18.44
N GLY A 568 37.38 44.70 17.53
CA GLY A 568 37.40 44.44 16.08
C GLY A 568 38.05 43.12 15.66
N GLY A 569 38.83 42.47 16.54
CA GLY A 569 39.37 41.12 16.31
C GLY A 569 38.31 40.02 16.49
N ALA A 570 37.35 40.22 17.41
CA ALA A 570 36.24 39.31 17.64
C ALA A 570 35.22 39.35 16.49
N ALA A 571 35.03 40.51 15.85
CA ALA A 571 34.13 40.68 14.70
C ALA A 571 34.59 39.87 13.46
N LEU A 572 35.90 39.82 13.18
CA LEU A 572 36.43 39.05 12.04
C LEU A 572 36.36 37.54 12.28
N ALA A 573 36.75 37.07 13.48
CA ALA A 573 36.65 35.66 13.86
C ALA A 573 35.19 35.18 13.92
N ARG A 574 34.24 36.04 14.34
CA ARG A 574 32.80 35.76 14.34
C ARG A 574 32.22 35.76 12.93
N ARG A 575 32.60 36.69 12.03
CA ARG A 575 32.23 36.63 10.60
C ARG A 575 32.72 35.35 9.92
N LEU A 576 33.93 34.89 10.20
CA LEU A 576 34.47 33.61 9.73
C LEU A 576 33.72 32.40 10.34
N THR A 577 33.35 32.45 11.62
CA THR A 577 32.53 31.42 12.28
C THR A 577 31.08 31.40 11.78
N MET A 578 30.56 32.52 11.28
CA MET A 578 29.20 32.67 10.75
C MET A 578 29.08 32.28 9.27
N GLN A 579 30.11 32.51 8.44
CA GLN A 579 30.23 31.84 7.13
C GLN A 579 30.26 30.31 7.27
N LEU A 580 30.70 29.80 8.43
CA LEU A 580 30.63 28.38 8.79
C LEU A 580 29.25 27.93 9.34
N ARG A 581 28.21 28.76 9.32
CA ARG A 581 26.86 28.42 9.81
C ARG A 581 25.74 28.66 8.81
N GLN A 582 26.05 29.19 7.64
CA GLN A 582 25.05 29.38 6.58
C GLN A 582 24.48 28.02 6.16
N SER A 583 23.15 27.96 5.99
CA SER A 583 22.48 26.74 5.59
C SER A 583 22.92 26.30 4.19
N GLU A 584 23.18 27.24 3.28
CA GLU A 584 23.57 26.99 1.88
C GLU A 584 22.58 26.02 1.17
N PRO A 585 21.33 26.44 0.90
CA PRO A 585 20.37 25.62 0.17
C PRO A 585 20.95 25.12 -1.15
N GLN A 586 20.66 23.88 -1.55
CA GLN A 586 21.23 23.26 -2.76
C GLN A 586 20.15 22.76 -3.73
N ILE A 587 20.47 22.79 -5.02
CA ILE A 587 19.66 22.20 -6.10
C ILE A 587 20.51 21.24 -6.95
N SER A 588 20.04 20.00 -7.09
CA SER A 588 20.68 18.92 -7.85
C SER A 588 19.72 18.36 -8.90
N GLY A 589 20.24 17.99 -10.08
CA GLY A 589 19.45 17.51 -11.21
C GLY A 589 20.17 17.78 -12.53
N THR A 590 19.92 16.99 -13.56
CA THR A 590 20.60 17.14 -14.86
C THR A 590 20.19 18.45 -15.53
N PRO A 591 21.07 19.11 -16.32
CA PRO A 591 20.71 20.34 -17.03
C PRO A 591 19.46 20.19 -17.91
N ALA A 592 19.37 19.08 -18.66
CA ALA A 592 18.23 18.79 -19.52
C ALA A 592 16.92 18.64 -18.72
N PHE A 593 16.96 17.97 -17.57
CA PHE A 593 15.76 17.79 -16.75
C PHE A 593 15.33 19.10 -16.05
N ARG A 594 16.28 19.94 -15.62
CA ARG A 594 15.99 21.27 -15.08
C ARG A 594 15.24 22.14 -16.08
N GLU A 595 15.75 22.21 -17.31
CA GLU A 595 15.13 22.97 -18.39
C GLU A 595 13.72 22.42 -18.72
N TRP A 596 13.58 21.10 -18.79
CA TRP A 596 12.28 20.47 -19.03
C TRP A 596 11.27 20.77 -17.92
N ILE A 597 11.68 20.70 -16.65
CA ILE A 597 10.82 21.03 -15.50
C ILE A 597 10.41 22.50 -15.52
N ASP A 598 11.31 23.43 -15.79
CA ASP A 598 10.96 24.86 -15.87
C ASP A 598 9.93 25.12 -16.98
N GLN A 599 10.01 24.41 -18.10
CA GLN A 599 8.99 24.46 -19.16
C GLN A 599 7.63 23.93 -18.70
N GLN A 600 7.59 22.83 -17.94
CA GLN A 600 6.31 22.32 -17.39
C GLN A 600 5.75 23.27 -16.33
N TRP A 601 6.62 23.80 -15.46
CA TRP A 601 6.25 24.70 -14.37
C TRP A 601 5.50 25.94 -14.87
N LEU A 602 5.96 26.51 -15.99
CA LEU A 602 5.30 27.63 -16.69
C LEU A 602 3.87 27.31 -17.11
N GLN A 603 3.60 26.08 -17.59
CA GLN A 603 2.30 25.68 -18.10
C GLN A 603 1.25 25.53 -16.99
N TRP A 604 1.68 25.23 -15.77
CA TRP A 604 0.79 25.08 -14.63
C TRP A 604 0.37 26.41 -14.00
N GLN A 605 1.11 27.48 -14.25
CA GLN A 605 0.87 28.78 -13.64
C GLN A 605 -0.49 29.36 -14.05
N ARG A 606 -1.34 29.59 -13.05
CA ARG A 606 -2.60 30.31 -13.20
C ARG A 606 -2.45 31.78 -12.82
N PRO A 607 -3.15 32.72 -13.50
CA PRO A 607 -3.21 34.10 -13.06
C PRO A 607 -3.75 34.17 -11.63
N LEU A 608 -3.27 35.12 -10.83
CA LEU A 608 -3.95 35.47 -9.58
C LEU A 608 -5.38 35.88 -9.92
N ALA A 609 -6.37 35.24 -9.30
CA ALA A 609 -7.73 35.76 -9.34
C ALA A 609 -7.67 37.22 -8.89
N GLN A 610 -8.09 38.15 -9.76
CA GLN A 610 -8.26 39.53 -9.34
C GLN A 610 -9.30 39.50 -8.23
N SER A 611 -8.88 39.79 -7.00
CA SER A 611 -9.82 40.02 -5.91
C SER A 611 -10.74 41.16 -6.37
N GLU A 612 -12.01 40.86 -6.62
CA GLU A 612 -13.03 41.90 -6.70
C GLU A 612 -12.94 42.71 -5.40
N GLN A 613 -12.60 43.99 -5.54
CA GLN A 613 -12.59 44.98 -4.47
C GLN A 613 -14.01 45.29 -4.01
#